data_AF-A0A518D457-F1
#
_entry.id   AF-A0A518D457-F1
#
_cell.length_a   1.000
_cell.length_b   1.000
_cell.length_c   1.000
_cell.angle_alpha   90.00
_cell.angle_beta   90.00
_cell.angle_gamma   90.00
#
_symmetry.space_group_name_H-M   'P 1'
#
loop_
_entity.id
_entity.type
_entity.pdbx_description
1 polymer ?
#
loop_
_entity_poly.entity_id
_entity_poly.type
_entity_poly.pdbx_seq_one_letter_code
_entity_poly.pdbx_strand_id
1 'polypeptide(L)'
;METMNVTCEACDASFRAPLEKAGRRVKCPACSAPIELPASDGVAHAVEAPASGPADMPIAASAHAAQNALPPAAIGGALAGGIIGALVWAGIVLATEYEIGYVAWGVGALVGGAAVFMGAAGRSAGIVCGLIALVSIFGGRWLSASWILSDARDEYIESELTPDLHTEYQADAELWRDVDRGDSGAVKAFMIERAYSTPPVAVAEVADFNEFVAPRLEFFADESPTLEEWHAFEAAFFPAMSFEFFKDSFSAIDLLFAFLGISTAFGLVSKRGEG
;
A
#
# COMPACT_ATOMS: atom_id res chain seq x y z
N MET A 1 -1.25 -22.31 45.83
CA MET A 1 -1.38 -20.87 45.54
C MET A 1 -2.66 -20.40 46.18
N GLU A 2 -2.57 -19.45 47.11
CA GLU A 2 -3.76 -18.87 47.73
C GLU A 2 -4.44 -17.89 46.75
N THR A 3 -5.76 -17.90 46.72
CA THR A 3 -6.57 -17.09 45.81
C THR A 3 -7.74 -16.46 46.55
N MET A 4 -8.13 -15.26 46.14
CA MET A 4 -9.35 -14.58 46.61
C MET A 4 -10.45 -14.60 45.55
N ASN A 5 -11.70 -14.67 45.97
CA ASN A 5 -12.85 -14.50 45.07
C ASN A 5 -13.16 -13.01 44.92
N VAL A 6 -13.30 -12.56 43.68
CA VAL A 6 -13.55 -11.16 43.31
C VAL A 6 -14.76 -11.13 42.40
N THR A 7 -15.69 -10.20 42.64
CA THR A 7 -16.85 -9.97 41.79
C THR A 7 -16.66 -8.67 41.01
N CYS A 8 -16.89 -8.72 39.70
CA CYS A 8 -16.79 -7.54 38.85
C CYS A 8 -18.03 -6.65 38.99
N GLU A 9 -17.86 -5.39 39.38
CA GLU A 9 -18.97 -4.43 39.50
C GLU A 9 -19.63 -4.07 38.16
N ALA A 10 -18.97 -4.32 37.02
CA ALA A 10 -19.49 -3.97 35.69
C ALA A 10 -20.35 -5.06 35.05
N CYS A 11 -20.17 -6.34 35.44
CA CYS A 11 -20.86 -7.46 34.79
C CYS A 11 -21.29 -8.58 35.74
N ASP A 12 -21.13 -8.40 37.06
CA ASP A 12 -21.46 -9.34 38.13
C ASP A 12 -20.77 -10.71 38.06
N ALA A 13 -19.81 -10.91 37.15
CA ALA A 13 -19.04 -12.15 37.06
C ALA A 13 -18.06 -12.28 38.23
N SER A 14 -18.06 -13.44 38.89
CA SER A 14 -17.08 -13.80 39.93
C SER A 14 -15.92 -14.60 39.35
N PHE A 15 -14.69 -14.27 39.75
CA PHE A 15 -13.47 -14.99 39.35
C PHE A 15 -12.47 -15.09 40.51
N ARG A 16 -11.49 -15.99 40.38
CA ARG A 16 -10.41 -16.16 41.37
C ARG A 16 -9.17 -15.38 40.97
N ALA A 17 -8.70 -14.50 41.84
CA ALA A 17 -7.45 -13.76 41.66
C ALA A 17 -6.37 -14.30 42.62
N PRO A 18 -5.10 -14.40 42.18
CA PRO A 18 -3.98 -14.70 43.06
C PRO A 18 -3.82 -13.65 44.17
N LEU A 19 -3.56 -14.08 45.40
CA LEU A 19 -3.42 -13.18 46.55
C LEU A 19 -2.25 -12.17 46.40
N GLU A 20 -1.20 -12.52 45.64
CA GLU A 20 -0.07 -11.65 45.29
C GLU A 20 -0.47 -10.39 44.49
N LYS A 21 -1.69 -10.34 43.96
CA LYS A 21 -2.25 -9.20 43.23
C LYS A 21 -3.21 -8.34 44.07
N ALA A 22 -3.42 -8.65 45.36
CA ALA A 22 -4.23 -7.82 46.25
C ALA A 22 -3.79 -6.35 46.19
N GLY A 23 -4.74 -5.42 46.13
CA GLY A 23 -4.47 -3.98 45.99
C GLY A 23 -3.99 -3.52 44.60
N ARG A 24 -3.89 -4.40 43.59
CA ARG A 24 -3.56 -4.02 42.20
C ARG A 24 -4.81 -3.95 41.32
N ARG A 25 -4.74 -3.15 40.25
CA ARG A 25 -5.72 -3.14 39.17
C ARG A 25 -5.51 -4.33 38.23
N VAL A 26 -6.58 -5.08 37.96
CA VAL A 26 -6.60 -6.18 36.99
C VAL A 26 -7.77 -6.02 36.02
N LYS A 27 -7.73 -6.68 34.86
CA LYS A 27 -8.87 -6.71 33.93
C LYS A 27 -9.80 -7.88 34.25
N CYS A 28 -11.10 -7.64 34.21
CA CYS A 28 -12.11 -8.70 34.30
C CYS A 28 -11.94 -9.69 33.14
N PRO A 29 -11.87 -11.01 33.38
CA PRO A 29 -11.78 -11.99 32.29
C PRO A 29 -13.08 -12.11 31.46
N ALA A 30 -14.22 -11.64 31.97
CA ALA A 30 -15.50 -11.68 31.25
C ALA A 30 -15.74 -10.45 30.37
N CYS A 31 -15.53 -9.24 30.88
CA CYS A 31 -15.88 -7.99 30.18
C CYS A 31 -14.69 -7.04 29.90
N SER A 32 -13.47 -7.40 30.31
CA SER A 32 -12.26 -6.57 30.22
C SER A 32 -12.27 -5.24 31.01
N ALA A 33 -13.31 -4.96 31.80
CA ALA A 33 -13.35 -3.78 32.67
C ALA A 33 -12.21 -3.82 33.72
N PRO A 34 -11.55 -2.68 34.01
CA PRO A 34 -10.55 -2.61 35.08
C PRO A 34 -11.23 -2.71 36.46
N ILE A 35 -10.72 -3.59 37.32
CA ILE A 35 -11.21 -3.81 38.69
C ILE A 35 -10.04 -3.62 39.67
N GLU A 36 -10.28 -2.93 40.78
CA GLU A 36 -9.35 -2.85 41.92
C GLU A 36 -9.57 -4.04 42.85
N LEU A 37 -8.51 -4.83 43.08
CA LEU A 37 -8.57 -5.96 44.00
C LEU A 37 -8.53 -5.45 45.45
N PRO A 38 -9.40 -5.95 46.35
CA PRO A 38 -9.38 -5.56 47.75
C PRO A 38 -8.00 -5.87 48.37
N ALA A 39 -7.53 -4.99 49.26
CA ALA A 39 -6.35 -5.27 50.04
C ALA A 39 -6.62 -6.50 50.92
N SER A 40 -5.65 -7.40 51.06
CA SER A 40 -5.77 -8.52 51.97
C SER A 40 -5.71 -7.99 53.42
N ASP A 41 -6.85 -7.92 54.09
CA ASP A 41 -7.01 -7.32 55.44
C ASP A 41 -6.34 -8.11 56.58
N GLY A 42 -5.28 -8.87 56.35
CA GLY A 42 -4.61 -9.57 57.44
C GLY A 42 -3.40 -10.39 57.05
N VAL A 43 -2.24 -9.74 56.92
CA VAL A 43 -1.06 -9.86 57.81
C VAL A 43 -0.20 -8.65 57.49
N ALA A 44 -0.34 -7.59 58.29
CA ALA A 44 0.56 -6.46 58.27
C ALA A 44 1.94 -6.93 58.76
N HIS A 45 2.81 -7.38 57.85
CA HIS A 45 4.23 -7.25 58.06
C HIS A 45 4.52 -5.75 57.99
N ALA A 46 4.67 -5.14 59.17
CA ALA A 46 5.18 -3.80 59.34
C ALA A 46 6.57 -3.72 58.69
N VAL A 47 6.61 -3.36 57.41
CA VAL A 47 7.81 -2.83 56.79
C VAL A 47 7.91 -1.40 57.29
N GLU A 48 8.78 -1.24 58.26
CA GLU A 48 9.22 0.04 58.82
C GLU A 48 9.56 0.99 57.67
N ALA A 49 8.84 2.10 57.60
CA ALA A 49 9.00 3.11 56.57
C ALA A 49 10.39 3.77 56.72
N PRO A 50 11.28 3.71 55.71
CA PRO A 50 12.50 4.49 55.75
C PRO A 50 12.15 5.97 55.65
N ALA A 51 12.67 6.73 56.61
CA ALA A 51 12.49 8.16 56.75
C ALA A 51 12.81 8.91 55.44
N SER A 52 11.89 9.79 55.06
CA SER A 52 11.98 10.74 53.97
C SER A 52 13.17 11.70 54.16
N GLY A 53 14.22 11.51 53.36
CA GLY A 53 15.23 12.53 53.10
C GLY A 53 14.85 13.36 51.86
N PRO A 54 14.92 14.71 51.90
CA PRO A 54 14.78 15.53 50.71
C PRO A 54 16.12 15.54 49.97
N ALA A 55 16.19 14.85 48.85
CA ALA A 55 17.30 15.00 47.90
C ALA A 55 16.72 15.07 46.49
N ASP A 56 16.74 16.27 45.95
CA ASP A 56 16.60 16.57 44.54
C ASP A 56 17.47 15.61 43.71
N MET A 57 16.83 14.66 43.01
CA MET A 57 17.44 13.99 41.86
C MET A 57 16.78 14.50 40.58
N PRO A 58 17.27 15.59 39.98
CA PRO A 58 17.18 15.73 38.54
C PRO A 58 18.12 14.69 37.91
N ILE A 59 18.01 14.42 36.60
CA ILE A 59 18.92 13.58 35.80
C ILE A 59 18.54 12.08 35.66
N ALA A 60 17.28 11.78 35.31
CA ALA A 60 16.95 10.53 34.59
C ALA A 60 16.14 10.76 33.29
N ALA A 61 15.57 11.95 33.11
CA ALA A 61 14.72 12.25 31.95
C ALA A 61 15.50 12.55 30.64
N SER A 62 16.80 12.88 30.69
CA SER A 62 17.56 13.28 29.49
C SER A 62 18.11 12.11 28.66
N ALA A 63 18.29 10.92 29.24
CA ALA A 63 18.83 9.77 28.51
C ALA A 63 17.81 9.16 27.52
N HIS A 64 16.51 9.18 27.85
CA HIS A 64 15.47 8.68 26.95
C HIS A 64 15.17 9.59 25.75
N ALA A 65 15.44 10.89 25.86
CA ALA A 65 15.24 11.82 24.74
C ALA A 65 16.29 11.62 23.63
N ALA A 66 17.55 11.31 24.01
CA ALA A 66 18.63 11.07 23.04
C ALA A 66 18.47 9.75 22.27
N GLN A 67 17.80 8.75 22.85
CA GLN A 67 17.60 7.42 22.24
C GLN A 67 16.54 7.40 21.12
N ASN A 68 15.77 8.47 20.95
CA ASN A 68 14.69 8.55 19.95
C ASN A 68 15.05 9.34 18.69
N ALA A 69 16.23 9.98 18.67
CA ALA A 69 16.67 10.75 17.52
C ALA A 69 17.14 9.81 16.40
N LEU A 70 16.38 9.77 15.30
CA LEU A 70 16.75 9.02 14.11
C LEU A 70 17.95 9.71 13.44
N PRO A 71 19.14 9.08 13.37
CA PRO A 71 20.29 9.70 12.72
C PRO A 71 19.96 10.01 11.25
N PRO A 72 20.24 11.21 10.72
CA PRO A 72 19.98 11.51 9.30
C PRO A 72 20.68 10.52 8.35
N ALA A 73 21.87 10.03 8.74
CA ALA A 73 22.59 8.99 8.02
C ALA A 73 21.80 7.67 7.92
N ALA A 74 21.03 7.31 8.95
CA ALA A 74 20.17 6.14 8.93
C ALA A 74 19.00 6.27 7.96
N ILE A 75 18.38 7.47 7.88
CA ILE A 75 17.34 7.75 6.89
C ILE A 75 17.93 7.66 5.48
N GLY A 76 19.12 8.26 5.27
CA GLY A 76 19.83 8.17 4.00
C GLY A 76 20.16 6.73 3.59
N GLY A 77 20.61 5.91 4.54
CA GLY A 77 20.85 4.48 4.32
C GLY A 77 19.59 3.71 3.97
N ALA A 78 18.49 3.94 4.70
CA ALA A 78 17.19 3.33 4.43
C ALA A 78 16.66 3.67 3.03
N LEU A 79 16.73 4.95 2.63
CA LEU A 79 16.33 5.41 1.30
C LEU A 79 17.20 4.80 0.20
N ALA A 80 18.52 4.78 0.38
CA ALA A 80 19.44 4.16 -0.58
C ALA A 80 19.15 2.66 -0.75
N GLY A 81 18.95 1.94 0.36
CA GLY A 81 18.55 0.54 0.33
C GLY A 81 17.21 0.32 -0.36
N GLY A 82 16.23 1.19 -0.13
CA GLY A 82 14.92 1.16 -0.78
C GLY A 82 15.01 1.36 -2.30
N ILE A 83 15.76 2.38 -2.75
CA ILE A 83 15.98 2.67 -4.18
C ILE A 83 16.69 1.50 -4.86
N ILE A 84 17.79 1.01 -4.27
CA ILE A 84 18.55 -0.14 -4.81
C ILE A 84 17.64 -1.37 -4.89
N GLY A 85 16.88 -1.66 -3.84
CA GLY A 85 15.96 -2.79 -3.81
C GLY A 85 14.87 -2.69 -4.88
N ALA A 86 14.26 -1.51 -5.05
CA ALA A 86 13.25 -1.27 -6.06
C ALA A 86 13.81 -1.42 -7.49
N LEU A 87 15.01 -0.89 -7.77
CA LEU A 87 15.66 -1.02 -9.07
C LEU A 87 16.07 -2.47 -9.38
N VAL A 88 16.60 -3.20 -8.39
CA VAL A 88 16.93 -4.62 -8.53
C VAL A 88 15.66 -5.42 -8.83
N TRP A 89 14.55 -5.13 -8.13
CA TRP A 89 13.28 -5.78 -8.42
C TRP A 89 12.80 -5.48 -9.84
N ALA A 90 12.75 -4.21 -10.24
CA ALA A 90 12.34 -3.83 -11.59
C ALA A 90 13.20 -4.54 -12.66
N GLY A 91 14.52 -4.61 -12.45
CA GLY A 91 15.44 -5.32 -13.35
C GLY A 91 15.17 -6.83 -13.43
N ILE A 92 14.80 -7.48 -12.32
CA ILE A 92 14.41 -8.90 -12.32
C ILE A 92 13.14 -9.11 -13.14
N VAL A 93 12.12 -8.27 -12.94
CA VAL A 93 10.85 -8.38 -13.68
C VAL A 93 11.09 -8.17 -15.18
N LEU A 94 11.86 -7.14 -15.56
CA LEU A 94 12.20 -6.90 -16.96
C LEU A 94 12.98 -8.06 -17.60
N ALA A 95 13.89 -8.68 -16.86
CA ALA A 95 14.74 -9.75 -17.40
C ALA A 95 14.04 -11.11 -17.47
N THR A 96 13.00 -11.32 -16.67
CA THR A 96 12.38 -12.64 -16.52
C THR A 96 10.92 -12.69 -16.93
N GLU A 97 10.26 -11.53 -17.06
CA GLU A 97 8.79 -11.41 -17.21
C GLU A 97 8.00 -12.06 -16.06
N TYR A 98 8.68 -12.42 -14.96
CA TYR A 98 8.08 -13.04 -13.79
C TYR A 98 8.12 -12.11 -12.58
N GLU A 99 6.97 -11.98 -11.94
CA GLU A 99 6.86 -11.29 -10.67
C GLU A 99 7.09 -12.24 -9.52
N ILE A 100 8.17 -11.99 -8.79
CA ILE A 100 8.59 -12.89 -7.72
C ILE A 100 8.37 -12.23 -6.37
N GLY A 101 7.27 -12.58 -5.70
CA GLY A 101 6.83 -11.92 -4.46
C GLY A 101 7.90 -11.86 -3.36
N TYR A 102 8.77 -12.86 -3.22
CA TYR A 102 9.83 -12.83 -2.19
C TYR A 102 10.86 -11.71 -2.37
N VAL A 103 10.93 -11.08 -3.55
CA VAL A 103 11.80 -9.91 -3.77
C VAL A 103 11.34 -8.73 -2.89
N ALA A 104 10.03 -8.55 -2.69
CA ALA A 104 9.49 -7.52 -1.80
C ALA A 104 10.00 -7.68 -0.36
N TRP A 105 10.13 -8.93 0.11
CA TRP A 105 10.72 -9.22 1.42
C TRP A 105 12.20 -8.82 1.48
N GLY A 106 12.95 -9.12 0.41
CA GLY A 106 14.34 -8.71 0.25
C GLY A 106 14.55 -7.19 0.27
N VAL A 107 13.65 -6.42 -0.38
CA VAL A 107 13.67 -4.94 -0.33
C VAL A 107 13.55 -4.45 1.11
N GLY A 108 12.60 -4.99 1.88
CA GLY A 108 12.44 -4.64 3.30
C GLY A 108 13.68 -4.98 4.15
N ALA A 109 14.30 -6.14 3.91
CA ALA A 109 15.55 -6.51 4.56
C ALA A 109 16.69 -5.53 4.22
N LEU A 110 16.78 -5.09 2.96
CA LEU A 110 17.80 -4.15 2.51
C LEU A 110 17.60 -2.75 3.13
N VAL A 111 16.36 -2.25 3.20
CA VAL A 111 16.02 -0.99 3.86
C VAL A 111 16.39 -1.03 5.35
N GLY A 112 15.91 -2.05 6.08
CA GLY A 112 16.19 -2.19 7.52
C GLY A 112 17.68 -2.42 7.80
N GLY A 113 18.33 -3.28 7.02
CA GLY A 113 19.75 -3.59 7.15
C GLY A 113 20.64 -2.37 6.90
N ALA A 114 20.36 -1.58 5.87
CA ALA A 114 21.09 -0.35 5.59
C ALA A 114 20.89 0.70 6.68
N ALA A 115 19.67 0.85 7.21
CA ALA A 115 19.40 1.74 8.33
C ALA A 115 20.18 1.32 9.59
N VAL A 116 20.14 0.04 9.93
CA VAL A 116 20.90 -0.54 11.05
C VAL A 116 22.40 -0.32 10.85
N PHE A 117 22.93 -0.58 9.65
CA PHE A 117 24.34 -0.33 9.35
C PHE A 117 24.76 1.12 9.62
N MET A 118 23.86 2.07 9.36
CA MET A 118 24.04 3.50 9.59
C MET A 118 23.65 3.97 11.01
N GLY A 119 23.44 3.04 11.94
CA GLY A 119 23.23 3.34 13.37
C GLY A 119 21.77 3.53 13.78
N ALA A 120 20.79 3.15 12.95
CA ALA A 120 19.39 3.16 13.38
C ALA A 120 19.14 2.18 14.53
N ALA A 121 18.40 2.63 15.54
CA ALA A 121 17.90 1.81 16.63
C ALA A 121 16.58 2.37 17.17
N GLY A 122 15.77 1.49 17.77
CA GLY A 122 14.56 1.87 18.48
C GLY A 122 13.29 1.87 17.63
N ARG A 123 12.15 2.01 18.31
CA ARG A 123 10.83 1.79 17.71
C ARG A 123 10.44 2.85 16.68
N SER A 124 10.73 4.13 16.96
CA SER A 124 10.46 5.23 16.02
C SER A 124 11.21 5.02 14.69
N ALA A 125 12.49 4.68 14.78
CA ALA A 125 13.34 4.33 13.66
C ALA A 125 12.79 3.17 12.82
N GLY A 126 12.32 2.11 13.50
CA GLY A 126 11.68 0.98 12.84
C GLY A 126 10.42 1.37 12.07
N ILE A 127 9.58 2.26 12.62
CA ILE A 127 8.37 2.74 11.93
C ILE A 127 8.75 3.48 10.65
N VAL A 128 9.73 4.39 10.72
CA VAL A 128 10.20 5.12 9.54
C VAL A 128 10.74 4.16 8.47
N CYS A 129 11.54 3.17 8.87
CA CYS A 129 12.07 2.17 7.93
C CYS A 129 10.97 1.30 7.32
N GLY A 130 9.94 0.94 8.10
CA GLY A 130 8.76 0.23 7.58
C GLY A 130 7.99 1.03 6.53
N LEU A 131 7.82 2.34 6.74
CA LEU A 131 7.18 3.23 5.76
C LEU A 131 8.03 3.40 4.49
N ILE A 132 9.36 3.54 4.64
CA ILE A 132 10.27 3.59 3.50
C ILE A 132 10.18 2.28 2.70
N ALA A 133 10.22 1.12 3.37
CA ALA A 133 10.07 -0.18 2.72
C ALA A 133 8.75 -0.31 1.97
N LEU A 134 7.64 0.14 2.56
CA LEU A 134 6.33 0.20 1.91
C LEU A 134 6.41 0.98 0.60
N VAL A 135 6.90 2.22 0.64
CA VAL A 135 7.02 3.07 -0.56
C VAL A 135 7.95 2.44 -1.60
N SER A 136 9.07 1.83 -1.19
CA SER A 136 10.01 1.18 -2.11
C SER A 136 9.44 -0.08 -2.76
N ILE A 137 8.66 -0.88 -2.03
CA ILE A 137 8.00 -2.09 -2.55
C ILE A 137 6.97 -1.71 -3.61
N PHE A 138 6.06 -0.79 -3.28
CA PHE A 138 5.02 -0.34 -4.21
C PHE A 138 5.61 0.45 -5.37
N GLY A 139 6.61 1.29 -5.11
CA GLY A 139 7.31 2.05 -6.13
C GLY A 139 8.10 1.17 -7.11
N GLY A 140 8.74 0.11 -6.63
CA GLY A 140 9.43 -0.86 -7.50
C GLY A 140 8.47 -1.56 -8.46
N ARG A 141 7.32 -2.01 -7.95
CA ARG A 141 6.27 -2.64 -8.76
C ARG A 141 5.62 -1.65 -9.75
N TRP A 142 5.33 -0.43 -9.31
CA TRP A 142 4.80 0.62 -10.18
C TRP A 142 5.77 0.90 -11.34
N LEU A 143 7.06 1.02 -11.04
CA LEU A 143 8.09 1.26 -12.04
C LEU A 143 8.15 0.12 -13.07
N SER A 144 8.17 -1.14 -12.62
CA SER A 144 8.19 -2.29 -13.55
C SER A 144 6.93 -2.35 -14.42
N ALA A 145 5.75 -2.14 -13.82
CA ALA A 145 4.50 -2.11 -14.56
C ALA A 145 4.48 -0.97 -15.60
N SER A 146 4.96 0.22 -15.22
CA SER A 146 5.03 1.38 -16.13
C SER A 146 5.95 1.15 -17.33
N TRP A 147 7.05 0.41 -17.16
CA TRP A 147 7.96 0.06 -18.25
C TRP A 147 7.38 -0.98 -19.20
N ILE A 148 6.77 -2.04 -18.67
CA ILE A 148 6.10 -3.06 -19.49
C ILE A 148 4.96 -2.40 -20.29
N LEU A 149 4.18 -1.53 -19.66
CA LEU A 149 3.09 -0.82 -20.32
C LEU A 149 3.58 0.19 -21.36
N SER A 150 4.72 0.86 -21.14
CA SER A 150 5.27 1.75 -22.16
C SER A 150 5.76 0.99 -23.39
N ASP A 151 6.39 -0.17 -23.20
CA ASP A 151 6.87 -1.00 -24.31
C ASP A 151 5.69 -1.58 -25.10
N ALA A 152 4.70 -2.16 -24.39
CA ALA A 152 3.47 -2.66 -25.00
C ALA A 152 2.65 -1.56 -25.70
N ARG A 153 2.65 -0.34 -25.16
CA ARG A 153 2.03 0.82 -25.80
C ARG A 153 2.73 1.17 -27.10
N ASP A 154 4.05 1.26 -27.09
CA ASP A 154 4.81 1.67 -28.27
C ASP A 154 4.66 0.61 -29.37
N GLU A 155 4.71 -0.68 -29.02
CA GLU A 155 4.40 -1.79 -29.93
C GLU A 155 2.97 -1.71 -30.48
N TYR A 156 1.97 -1.45 -29.63
CA TYR A 156 0.57 -1.28 -30.04
C TYR A 156 0.39 -0.10 -31.01
N ILE A 157 0.98 1.06 -30.70
CA ILE A 157 0.92 2.26 -31.55
C ILE A 157 1.53 1.97 -32.93
N GLU A 158 2.68 1.30 -32.98
CA GLU A 158 3.35 1.02 -34.25
C GLU A 158 2.63 -0.06 -35.08
N SER A 159 2.07 -1.09 -34.43
CA SER A 159 1.47 -2.23 -35.12
C SER A 159 0.00 -2.03 -35.49
N GLU A 160 -0.79 -1.38 -34.64
CA GLU A 160 -2.24 -1.26 -34.80
C GLU A 160 -2.64 0.11 -35.39
N LEU A 161 -1.99 1.21 -34.99
CA LEU A 161 -2.35 2.57 -35.46
C LEU A 161 -1.65 2.88 -36.79
N THR A 162 -2.02 2.12 -37.81
CA THR A 162 -1.49 2.23 -39.17
C THR A 162 -2.12 3.40 -39.94
N PRO A 163 -1.48 3.87 -41.04
CA PRO A 163 -2.08 4.88 -41.92
C PRO A 163 -3.43 4.47 -42.52
N ASP A 164 -3.61 3.18 -42.79
CA ASP A 164 -4.86 2.64 -43.33
C ASP A 164 -5.97 2.73 -42.28
N LEU A 165 -5.67 2.32 -41.04
CA LEU A 165 -6.62 2.45 -39.93
C LEU A 165 -6.95 3.92 -39.62
N HIS A 166 -5.95 4.82 -39.71
CA HIS A 166 -6.18 6.25 -39.56
C HIS A 166 -7.16 6.80 -40.59
N THR A 167 -7.02 6.38 -41.85
CA THR A 167 -7.96 6.76 -42.92
C THR A 167 -9.36 6.21 -42.66
N GLU A 168 -9.48 4.99 -42.15
CA GLU A 168 -10.75 4.39 -41.75
C GLU A 168 -11.41 5.18 -40.60
N TYR A 169 -10.66 5.49 -39.54
CA TYR A 169 -11.17 6.28 -38.41
C TYR A 169 -11.62 7.68 -38.83
N GLN A 170 -10.94 8.32 -39.79
CA GLN A 170 -11.39 9.59 -40.35
C GLN A 170 -12.76 9.46 -41.04
N ALA A 171 -12.93 8.43 -41.87
CA ALA A 171 -14.21 8.19 -42.54
C ALA A 171 -15.33 7.87 -41.53
N ASP A 172 -15.03 7.10 -40.49
CA ASP A 172 -15.99 6.71 -39.47
C ASP A 172 -16.40 7.89 -38.61
N ALA A 173 -15.45 8.77 -38.29
CA ALA A 173 -15.70 9.99 -37.55
C ALA A 173 -16.60 10.97 -38.32
N GLU A 174 -16.45 11.06 -39.65
CA GLU A 174 -17.35 11.86 -40.48
C GLU A 174 -18.80 11.35 -40.40
N LEU A 175 -18.99 10.02 -40.48
CA LEU A 175 -20.31 9.40 -40.34
C LEU A 175 -20.85 9.53 -38.92
N TRP A 176 -19.99 9.44 -37.91
CA TRP A 176 -20.35 9.54 -36.50
C TRP A 176 -20.96 10.90 -36.12
N ARG A 177 -20.58 11.98 -36.83
CA ARG A 177 -21.16 13.32 -36.60
C ARG A 177 -22.68 13.36 -36.78
N ASP A 178 -23.22 12.53 -37.67
CA ASP A 178 -24.64 12.51 -38.02
C ASP A 178 -25.45 11.52 -37.16
N VAL A 179 -24.80 10.72 -36.30
CA VAL A 179 -25.47 9.76 -35.41
C VAL A 179 -26.11 10.48 -34.23
N ASP A 180 -27.41 10.23 -34.01
CA ASP A 180 -28.10 10.69 -32.79
C ASP A 180 -27.63 9.88 -31.58
N ARG A 181 -26.69 10.44 -30.83
CA ARG A 181 -26.08 9.82 -29.63
C ARG A 181 -27.09 9.63 -28.49
N GLY A 182 -28.21 10.34 -28.50
CA GLY A 182 -29.30 10.15 -27.54
C GLY A 182 -30.14 8.90 -27.82
N ASP A 183 -30.06 8.35 -29.03
CA ASP A 183 -30.74 7.14 -29.44
C ASP A 183 -29.79 5.93 -29.46
N SER A 184 -29.91 5.08 -28.44
CA SER A 184 -29.15 3.82 -28.37
C SER A 184 -29.35 2.91 -29.59
N GLY A 185 -30.47 3.01 -30.31
CA GLY A 185 -30.72 2.26 -31.55
C GLY A 185 -29.82 2.74 -32.69
N ALA A 186 -29.67 4.06 -32.83
CA ALA A 186 -28.79 4.68 -33.83
C ALA A 186 -27.32 4.32 -33.58
N VAL A 187 -26.86 4.39 -32.31
CA VAL A 187 -25.50 3.99 -31.94
C VAL A 187 -25.23 2.51 -32.24
N LYS A 188 -26.16 1.61 -31.90
CA LYS A 188 -26.02 0.18 -32.23
C LYS A 188 -25.96 -0.07 -33.73
N ALA A 189 -26.79 0.63 -34.51
CA ALA A 189 -26.78 0.51 -35.96
C ALA A 189 -25.42 0.92 -36.53
N PHE A 190 -24.87 2.05 -36.07
CA PHE A 190 -23.53 2.50 -36.42
C PHE A 190 -22.46 1.45 -36.05
N MET A 191 -22.50 0.92 -34.82
CA MET A 191 -21.55 -0.11 -34.36
C MET A 191 -21.58 -1.36 -35.24
N ILE A 192 -22.76 -1.81 -35.69
CA ILE A 192 -22.88 -2.98 -36.58
C ILE A 192 -22.37 -2.64 -37.98
N GLU A 193 -22.77 -1.50 -38.52
CA GLU A 193 -22.40 -1.06 -39.88
C GLU A 193 -20.89 -0.88 -40.03
N ARG A 194 -20.25 -0.30 -39.02
CA ARG A 194 -18.80 -0.07 -38.96
C ARG A 194 -18.03 -1.24 -38.32
N ALA A 195 -18.68 -2.38 -38.13
CA ALA A 195 -18.08 -3.60 -37.60
C ALA A 195 -17.41 -3.48 -36.21
N TYR A 196 -17.78 -2.48 -35.41
CA TYR A 196 -17.40 -2.38 -34.00
C TYR A 196 -18.08 -3.42 -33.10
N SER A 197 -19.23 -3.97 -33.52
CA SER A 197 -19.89 -5.09 -32.84
C SER A 197 -20.66 -5.97 -33.82
N THR A 198 -21.06 -7.16 -33.37
CA THR A 198 -21.90 -8.08 -34.12
C THR A 198 -23.28 -8.20 -33.46
N PRO A 199 -24.37 -8.29 -34.23
CA PRO A 199 -25.69 -8.39 -33.65
C PRO A 199 -25.90 -9.73 -32.92
N PRO A 200 -26.59 -9.75 -31.76
CA PRO A 200 -27.21 -8.59 -31.10
C PRO A 200 -26.23 -7.79 -30.22
N VAL A 201 -26.26 -6.46 -30.34
CA VAL A 201 -25.41 -5.57 -29.52
C VAL A 201 -26.01 -5.39 -28.12
N ALA A 202 -25.24 -5.78 -27.10
CA ALA A 202 -25.66 -5.68 -25.70
C ALA A 202 -25.72 -4.22 -25.21
N VAL A 203 -26.46 -3.94 -24.14
CA VAL A 203 -26.50 -2.58 -23.56
C VAL A 203 -25.15 -2.19 -22.97
N ALA A 204 -24.43 -3.15 -22.36
CA ALA A 204 -23.09 -2.93 -21.83
C ALA A 204 -22.10 -2.56 -22.94
N GLU A 205 -22.15 -3.24 -24.09
CA GLU A 205 -21.28 -2.93 -25.24
C GLU A 205 -21.49 -1.51 -25.77
N VAL A 206 -22.72 -0.99 -25.76
CA VAL A 206 -22.98 0.42 -26.14
C VAL A 206 -22.38 1.38 -25.11
N ALA A 207 -22.44 1.04 -23.82
CA ALA A 207 -21.80 1.85 -22.78
C ALA A 207 -20.28 1.87 -22.97
N ASP A 208 -19.66 0.71 -23.20
CA ASP A 208 -18.21 0.59 -23.46
C ASP A 208 -17.81 1.34 -24.73
N PHE A 209 -18.60 1.23 -25.81
CA PHE A 209 -18.37 1.98 -27.04
C PHE A 209 -18.40 3.49 -26.80
N ASN A 210 -19.40 3.98 -26.06
CA ASN A 210 -19.51 5.40 -25.74
C ASN A 210 -18.41 5.89 -24.79
N GLU A 211 -17.89 5.03 -23.93
CA GLU A 211 -16.81 5.37 -23.01
C GLU A 211 -15.44 5.39 -23.70
N PHE A 212 -15.16 4.42 -24.59
CA PHE A 212 -13.82 4.19 -25.11
C PHE A 212 -13.64 4.52 -26.60
N VAL A 213 -14.68 4.40 -27.43
CA VAL A 213 -14.57 4.56 -28.89
C VAL A 213 -15.15 5.90 -29.36
N ALA A 214 -16.35 6.26 -28.89
CA ALA A 214 -17.00 7.52 -29.28
C ALA A 214 -16.12 8.76 -29.04
N PRO A 215 -15.37 8.91 -27.92
CA PRO A 215 -14.49 10.06 -27.72
C PRO A 215 -13.38 10.15 -28.77
N ARG A 216 -12.89 9.01 -29.29
CA ARG A 216 -11.91 8.98 -30.38
C ARG A 216 -12.53 9.47 -31.68
N LEU A 217 -13.72 8.95 -32.03
CA LEU A 217 -14.44 9.39 -33.22
C LEU A 217 -14.79 10.88 -33.15
N GLU A 218 -15.12 11.40 -31.96
CA GLU A 218 -15.35 12.82 -31.72
C GLU A 218 -14.07 13.64 -31.91
N PHE A 219 -12.93 13.20 -31.36
CA PHE A 219 -11.63 13.84 -31.61
C PHE A 219 -11.28 13.88 -33.10
N PHE A 220 -11.47 12.76 -33.81
CA PHE A 220 -11.24 12.70 -35.26
C PHE A 220 -12.19 13.60 -36.04
N ALA A 221 -13.46 13.64 -35.64
CA ALA A 221 -14.45 14.50 -36.23
C ALA A 221 -14.07 15.96 -36.01
N ASP A 222 -13.78 16.39 -34.80
CA ASP A 222 -13.63 17.81 -34.50
C ASP A 222 -12.27 18.37 -34.97
N GLU A 223 -11.20 17.57 -34.89
CA GLU A 223 -9.83 18.06 -35.12
C GLU A 223 -9.19 17.54 -36.40
N SER A 224 -9.71 16.46 -37.00
CA SER A 224 -9.10 15.80 -38.19
C SER A 224 -7.58 15.58 -38.02
N PRO A 225 -7.16 14.91 -36.93
CA PRO A 225 -5.76 14.83 -36.52
C PRO A 225 -4.93 14.12 -37.59
N THR A 226 -3.66 14.52 -37.69
CA THR A 226 -2.64 13.74 -38.39
C THR A 226 -2.37 12.41 -37.67
N LEU A 227 -1.71 11.47 -38.34
CA LEU A 227 -1.34 10.18 -37.74
C LEU A 227 -0.47 10.37 -36.48
N GLU A 228 0.45 11.32 -36.51
CA GLU A 228 1.33 11.64 -35.37
C GLU A 228 0.53 12.22 -34.19
N GLU A 229 -0.44 13.11 -34.45
CA GLU A 229 -1.33 13.65 -33.43
C GLU A 229 -2.23 12.57 -32.83
N TRP A 230 -2.70 11.60 -33.64
CA TRP A 230 -3.45 10.45 -33.13
C TRP A 230 -2.59 9.54 -32.24
N HIS A 231 -1.35 9.25 -32.65
CA HIS A 231 -0.41 8.51 -31.80
C HIS A 231 -0.18 9.19 -30.46
N ALA A 232 -0.02 10.52 -30.46
CA ALA A 232 0.11 11.31 -29.24
C ALA A 232 -1.16 11.29 -28.38
N PHE A 233 -2.34 11.35 -29.02
CA PHE A 233 -3.63 11.23 -28.34
C PHE A 233 -3.76 9.88 -27.64
N GLU A 234 -3.55 8.76 -28.36
CA GLU A 234 -3.64 7.42 -27.76
C GLU A 234 -2.61 7.22 -26.66
N ALA A 235 -1.38 7.69 -26.86
CA ALA A 235 -0.34 7.65 -25.83
C ALA A 235 -0.73 8.36 -24.53
N ALA A 236 -1.58 9.39 -24.60
CA ALA A 236 -2.08 10.13 -23.44
C ALA A 236 -3.19 9.37 -22.66
N PHE A 237 -3.85 8.37 -23.25
CA PHE A 237 -4.86 7.54 -22.58
C PHE A 237 -4.25 6.41 -21.74
N PHE A 238 -3.08 5.90 -22.12
CA PHE A 238 -2.41 4.78 -21.44
C PHE A 238 -2.10 5.00 -19.94
N PRO A 239 -1.71 6.21 -19.46
CA PRO A 239 -1.48 6.43 -18.04
C PRO A 239 -2.68 6.14 -17.15
N ALA A 240 -3.91 6.42 -17.61
CA ALA A 240 -5.12 6.12 -16.83
C ALA A 240 -5.32 4.60 -16.68
N MET A 241 -5.09 3.85 -17.76
CA MET A 241 -5.13 2.38 -17.73
C MET A 241 -4.03 1.79 -16.83
N SER A 242 -2.87 2.44 -16.75
CA SER A 242 -1.74 1.94 -15.96
C SER A 242 -2.05 1.78 -14.48
N PHE A 243 -2.90 2.64 -13.91
CA PHE A 243 -3.22 2.57 -12.48
C PHE A 243 -4.17 1.42 -12.14
N GLU A 244 -5.22 1.21 -12.93
CA GLU A 244 -6.12 0.08 -12.72
C GLU A 244 -5.39 -1.25 -13.00
N PHE A 245 -4.58 -1.32 -14.06
CA PHE A 245 -3.73 -2.49 -14.31
C PHE A 245 -2.78 -2.77 -13.13
N PHE A 246 -2.11 -1.73 -12.62
CA PHE A 246 -1.24 -1.85 -11.45
C PHE A 246 -2.00 -2.38 -10.23
N LYS A 247 -3.20 -1.86 -9.95
CA LYS A 247 -4.03 -2.30 -8.82
C LYS A 247 -4.47 -3.75 -8.97
N ASP A 248 -4.93 -4.14 -10.16
CA ASP A 248 -5.40 -5.49 -10.45
C ASP A 248 -4.27 -6.51 -10.48
N SER A 249 -3.04 -6.06 -10.73
CA SER A 249 -1.86 -6.92 -10.72
C SER A 249 -1.54 -7.46 -9.31
N PHE A 250 -2.00 -6.81 -8.22
CA PHE A 250 -1.67 -7.27 -6.87
C PHE A 250 -2.37 -8.56 -6.50
N SER A 251 -1.59 -9.64 -6.36
CA SER A 251 -2.08 -10.87 -5.77
C SER A 251 -2.07 -10.81 -4.24
N ALA A 252 -2.85 -11.70 -3.60
CA ALA A 252 -2.78 -11.89 -2.16
C ALA A 252 -1.37 -12.31 -1.69
N ILE A 253 -0.60 -12.98 -2.56
CA ILE A 253 0.78 -13.41 -2.29
C ILE A 253 1.72 -12.19 -2.24
N ASP A 254 1.53 -11.21 -3.13
CA ASP A 254 2.32 -9.97 -3.11
C ASP A 254 2.08 -9.17 -1.84
N LEU A 255 0.81 -9.07 -1.41
CA LEU A 255 0.46 -8.41 -0.15
C LEU A 255 1.10 -9.11 1.06
N LEU A 256 1.15 -10.45 1.06
CA LEU A 256 1.84 -11.21 2.10
C LEU A 256 3.33 -10.87 2.14
N PHE A 257 4.03 -10.91 1.01
CA PHE A 257 5.47 -10.62 1.00
C PHE A 257 5.79 -9.14 1.22
N ALA A 258 4.92 -8.22 0.80
CA ALA A 258 5.02 -6.81 1.14
C ALA A 258 4.95 -6.62 2.66
N PHE A 259 3.97 -7.26 3.31
CA PHE A 259 3.84 -7.25 4.77
C PHE A 259 5.08 -7.83 5.46
N LEU A 260 5.63 -8.94 4.96
CA LEU A 260 6.87 -9.53 5.47
C LEU A 260 8.06 -8.60 5.30
N GLY A 261 8.20 -7.92 4.16
CA GLY A 261 9.22 -6.91 3.90
C GLY A 261 9.15 -5.75 4.90
N ILE A 262 7.98 -5.14 5.04
CA ILE A 262 7.73 -4.03 5.97
C ILE A 262 8.03 -4.45 7.42
N SER A 263 7.54 -5.62 7.83
CA SER A 263 7.77 -6.18 9.17
C SER A 263 9.24 -6.47 9.42
N THR A 264 9.98 -6.93 8.40
CA THR A 264 11.42 -7.17 8.49
C THR A 264 12.18 -5.86 8.65
N ALA A 265 11.87 -4.84 7.84
CA ALA A 265 12.48 -3.52 7.96
C ALA A 265 12.27 -2.92 9.37
N PHE A 266 11.04 -2.98 9.88
CA PHE A 266 10.70 -2.55 11.23
C PHE A 266 11.43 -3.37 12.31
N GLY A 267 11.41 -4.70 12.19
CA GLY A 267 11.94 -5.62 13.18
C GLY A 267 13.46 -5.53 13.35
N LEU A 268 14.20 -5.35 12.25
CA LEU A 268 15.65 -5.20 12.28
C LEU A 268 16.09 -3.97 13.07
N VAL A 269 15.38 -2.86 12.92
CA VAL A 269 15.74 -1.58 13.53
C VAL A 269 15.23 -1.47 14.97
N SER A 270 13.99 -1.93 15.24
CA SER A 270 13.35 -1.80 16.55
C SER A 270 14.07 -2.58 17.66
N LYS A 271 14.47 -3.82 17.39
CA LYS A 271 15.12 -4.71 18.37
C LYS A 271 16.48 -4.21 18.87
N ARG A 272 17.17 -3.37 18.10
CA ARG A 272 18.50 -2.87 18.47
C ARG A 272 18.47 -1.87 19.64
N GLY A 273 17.31 -1.25 19.90
CA GLY A 273 17.15 -0.30 21.00
C GLY A 273 16.76 -0.92 22.34
N GLU A 274 16.56 -2.24 22.40
CA GLU A 274 16.08 -2.95 23.60
C GLU A 274 17.21 -3.58 24.43
N GLY A 275 18.47 -3.46 23.98
CA GLY A 275 19.65 -4.05 24.63
C GLY A 275 20.55 -3.06 25.36
#